data_AF-A0A6I7NA05-F1
#
_entry.id   AF-A0A6I7NA05-F1
#
_cell.length_a   1.000
_cell.length_b   1.000
_cell.length_c   1.000
_cell.angle_alpha   90.00
_cell.angle_beta   90.00
_cell.angle_gamma   90.00
#
_symmetry.space_group_name_H-M   'P 1'
#
loop_
_entity.id
_entity.type
_entity.pdbx_description
1 polymer ?
#
loop_
_entity_poly.entity_id
_entity_poly.type
_entity_poly.pdbx_seq_one_letter_code
_entity_poly.pdbx_strand_id
1 'polypeptide(L)'
;MPEPCPSHDPPSAKAFWAFANTVWEQSDARKILLRWQDERGIDVMFVLFACWYPCRLNADQWRTLQGGAQDWNGRITRRVRALRRRIRRLDWPQGYQASLRLELAAERVEAAWLVKTGAARKPTDPSKPDRQRRMRRLFPDLPASEIDTLLQALT
;
A
#
# COMPACT_ATOMS: atom_id res chain seq x y z
N MET A 1 -1.56 36.29 -14.04
CA MET A 1 -1.00 35.60 -12.87
C MET A 1 -1.66 34.23 -12.80
N PRO A 2 -0.96 33.11 -13.04
CA PRO A 2 -1.56 31.80 -12.82
C PRO A 2 -1.83 31.65 -11.32
N GLU A 3 -3.04 31.21 -10.99
CA GLU A 3 -3.44 30.93 -9.61
C GLU A 3 -2.51 29.87 -8.98
N PRO A 4 -2.17 29.99 -7.69
CA PRO A 4 -1.40 28.96 -7.02
C PRO A 4 -2.17 27.63 -7.02
N CYS A 5 -1.49 26.57 -7.46
CA CYS A 5 -1.96 25.19 -7.38
C CYS A 5 -2.40 24.90 -5.93
N PRO A 6 -3.58 24.29 -5.69
CA PRO A 6 -4.10 24.08 -4.34
C PRO A 6 -3.03 23.39 -3.49
N SER A 7 -2.74 23.98 -2.33
CA SER A 7 -1.72 23.54 -1.38
C SER A 7 -1.90 22.05 -1.07
N HIS A 8 -1.12 21.19 -1.72
CA HIS A 8 -0.98 19.81 -1.32
C HIS A 8 0.10 19.78 -0.25
N ASP A 9 -0.31 19.49 0.99
CA ASP A 9 0.64 19.12 2.04
C ASP A 9 1.63 18.08 1.48
N PRO A 10 2.92 18.18 1.81
CA PRO A 10 3.89 17.20 1.35
C PRO A 10 3.44 15.78 1.78
N PRO A 11 3.68 14.75 0.94
CA PRO A 11 3.32 13.38 1.28
C PRO A 11 3.82 13.00 2.68
N SER A 12 2.91 12.61 3.58
CA SER A 12 3.22 12.27 4.96
C SER A 12 2.68 10.89 5.33
N ALA A 13 3.35 10.22 6.27
CA ALA A 13 2.92 8.90 6.75
C ALA A 13 1.49 8.94 7.31
N LYS A 14 1.13 10.05 7.98
CA LYS A 14 -0.24 10.29 8.48
C LYS A 14 -1.26 10.36 7.35
N ALA A 15 -0.97 11.12 6.28
CA ALA A 15 -1.87 11.25 5.14
C ALA A 15 -2.02 9.93 4.36
N PHE A 16 -0.93 9.18 4.20
CA PHE A 16 -0.99 7.86 3.58
C PHE A 16 -1.80 6.87 4.42
N TRP A 17 -1.59 6.84 5.74
CA TRP A 17 -2.35 5.97 6.63
C TRP A 17 -3.84 6.33 6.66
N ALA A 18 -4.18 7.62 6.63
CA ALA A 18 -5.56 8.07 6.53
C ALA A 18 -6.22 7.58 5.24
N PHE A 19 -5.52 7.70 4.09
CA PHE A 19 -5.98 7.13 2.82
C PHE A 19 -6.19 5.61 2.94
N ALA A 20 -5.22 4.87 3.49
CA ALA A 20 -5.31 3.42 3.65
C ALA A 20 -6.53 3.01 4.49
N ASN A 21 -6.83 3.75 5.56
CA ASN A 21 -8.03 3.52 6.38
C ASN A 21 -9.31 3.75 5.56
N THR A 22 -9.40 4.84 4.80
CA THR A 22 -10.57 5.12 3.93
C THR A 22 -10.81 3.99 2.93
N VAL A 23 -9.74 3.47 2.31
CA VAL A 23 -9.86 2.30 1.42
C VAL A 23 -10.33 1.05 2.17
N TRP A 24 -9.90 0.86 3.41
CA TRP A 24 -10.27 -0.29 4.22
C TRP A 24 -11.75 -0.28 4.64
N GLU A 25 -12.37 0.90 4.72
CA GLU A 25 -13.80 1.09 4.97
C GLU A 25 -14.63 0.73 3.73
N GLN A 26 -14.06 0.85 2.52
CA GLN A 26 -14.72 0.46 1.27
C GLN A 26 -14.73 -1.07 1.11
N SER A 27 -15.93 -1.66 1.19
CA SER A 27 -16.05 -3.12 1.26
C SER A 27 -15.51 -3.86 0.03
N ASP A 28 -15.66 -3.28 -1.16
CA ASP A 28 -15.24 -3.93 -2.42
C ASP A 28 -13.73 -3.83 -2.62
N ALA A 29 -13.13 -2.66 -2.39
CA ALA A 29 -11.68 -2.50 -2.40
C ALA A 29 -11.02 -3.44 -1.38
N ARG A 30 -11.56 -3.51 -0.15
CA ARG A 30 -11.05 -4.41 0.90
C ARG A 30 -11.09 -5.87 0.47
N LYS A 31 -12.19 -6.35 -0.14
CA LYS A 31 -12.30 -7.75 -0.62
C LYS A 31 -11.24 -8.07 -1.67
N ILE A 32 -11.04 -7.17 -2.64
CA ILE A 32 -10.03 -7.35 -3.70
C ILE A 32 -8.63 -7.43 -3.10
N LEU A 33 -8.28 -6.48 -2.22
CA LEU A 33 -6.96 -6.43 -1.59
C LEU A 33 -6.69 -7.64 -0.70
N LEU A 34 -7.67 -8.09 0.09
CA LEU A 34 -7.57 -9.32 0.89
C LEU A 34 -7.36 -10.55 0.01
N ARG A 35 -8.07 -10.65 -1.12
CA ARG A 35 -7.89 -11.75 -2.07
C ARG A 35 -6.48 -11.76 -2.66
N TRP A 36 -6.00 -10.61 -3.15
CA TRP A 36 -4.64 -10.47 -3.68
C TRP A 36 -3.57 -10.85 -2.65
N GLN A 37 -3.77 -10.44 -1.40
CA GLN A 37 -2.89 -10.79 -0.30
C GLN A 37 -2.90 -12.30 -0.03
N ASP A 38 -4.07 -12.92 0.02
CA ASP A 38 -4.21 -14.29 0.48
C ASP A 38 -3.86 -15.31 -0.60
N GLU A 39 -4.23 -15.05 -1.86
CA GLU A 39 -3.99 -15.97 -2.99
C GLU A 39 -2.62 -15.76 -3.64
N ARG A 40 -2.15 -14.51 -3.70
CA ARG A 40 -0.94 -14.15 -4.46
C ARG A 40 0.20 -13.61 -3.59
N GLY A 41 -0.04 -13.44 -2.28
CA GLY A 41 0.96 -12.90 -1.37
C GLY A 41 1.33 -11.44 -1.64
N ILE A 42 0.45 -10.71 -2.34
CA ILE A 42 0.70 -9.31 -2.70
C ILE A 42 0.73 -8.43 -1.44
N ASP A 43 1.68 -7.51 -1.43
CA ASP A 43 1.78 -6.51 -0.39
C ASP A 43 0.70 -5.42 -0.55
N VAL A 44 -0.28 -5.45 0.35
CA VAL A 44 -1.39 -4.49 0.39
C VAL A 44 -0.88 -3.07 0.66
N MET A 45 0.11 -2.87 1.53
CA MET A 45 0.63 -1.54 1.82
C MET A 45 1.33 -0.95 0.59
N PHE A 46 2.09 -1.76 -0.14
CA PHE A 46 2.70 -1.30 -1.38
C PHE A 46 1.68 -0.98 -2.49
N VAL A 47 0.62 -1.79 -2.63
CA VAL A 47 -0.50 -1.52 -3.56
C VAL A 47 -1.17 -0.19 -3.22
N LEU A 48 -1.55 0.01 -1.96
CA LEU A 48 -2.20 1.24 -1.52
C LEU A 48 -1.29 2.46 -1.73
N PHE A 49 0.02 2.31 -1.47
CA PHE A 49 0.99 3.37 -1.72
C PHE A 49 1.08 3.70 -3.21
N ALA A 50 1.10 2.70 -4.09
CA ALA A 50 1.10 2.90 -5.53
C ALA A 50 -0.17 3.61 -6.03
N CYS A 51 -1.34 3.38 -5.41
CA CYS A 51 -2.56 4.12 -5.73
C CYS A 51 -2.54 5.56 -5.21
N TRP A 52 -2.03 5.76 -3.99
CA TRP A 52 -2.06 7.03 -3.27
C TRP A 52 -1.00 8.04 -3.76
N TYR A 53 0.23 7.58 -3.98
CA TYR A 53 1.39 8.48 -4.05
C TYR A 53 1.27 9.50 -5.20
N PRO A 54 1.34 10.82 -4.90
CA PRO A 54 0.92 11.84 -5.86
C PRO A 54 1.97 12.17 -6.93
N CYS A 55 3.24 11.80 -6.73
CA CYS A 55 4.31 12.17 -7.67
C CYS A 55 4.59 11.08 -8.70
N ARG A 56 5.04 11.50 -9.89
CA ARG A 56 5.57 10.57 -10.91
C ARG A 56 7.00 10.19 -10.54
N LEU A 57 7.25 8.88 -10.46
CA LEU A 57 8.56 8.31 -10.26
C LEU A 57 8.96 7.50 -11.51
N ASN A 58 10.25 7.46 -11.82
CA ASN A 58 10.77 6.61 -12.89
C ASN A 58 10.75 5.13 -12.48
N ALA A 59 11.07 4.26 -13.44
CA ALA A 59 11.04 2.82 -13.23
C ALA A 59 12.01 2.36 -12.13
N ASP A 60 13.21 2.93 -12.05
CA ASP A 60 14.22 2.56 -11.07
C ASP A 60 13.81 2.97 -9.65
N GLN A 61 13.22 4.15 -9.52
CA GLN A 61 12.67 4.66 -8.27
C GLN A 61 11.56 3.75 -7.73
N TRP A 62 10.64 3.34 -8.60
CA TRP A 62 9.61 2.36 -8.26
C TRP A 62 10.19 1.00 -7.89
N ARG A 63 11.20 0.52 -8.64
CA ARG A 63 11.86 -0.77 -8.36
C ARG A 63 12.51 -0.78 -6.99
N THR A 64 13.16 0.32 -6.59
CA THR A 64 13.72 0.44 -5.23
C THR A 64 12.64 0.39 -4.15
N LEU A 65 11.52 1.10 -4.35
CA LEU A 65 10.40 1.08 -3.39
C LEU A 65 9.79 -0.31 -3.29
N GLN A 66 9.54 -0.96 -4.43
CA GLN A 66 9.01 -2.32 -4.50
C GLN A 66 9.94 -3.32 -3.82
N GLY A 67 11.24 -3.26 -4.09
CA GLY A 67 12.23 -4.16 -3.49
C GLY A 67 12.32 -4.02 -1.97
N GLY A 68 12.31 -2.79 -1.45
CA GLY A 68 12.33 -2.57 0.00
C GLY A 68 11.02 -2.96 0.68
N ALA A 69 9.87 -2.72 0.04
CA ALA A 69 8.58 -3.21 0.52
C ALA A 69 8.54 -4.75 0.56
N GLN A 70 8.96 -5.41 -0.52
CA GLN A 70 9.03 -6.87 -0.58
C GLN A 70 9.95 -7.48 0.49
N ASP A 71 11.13 -6.88 0.72
CA ASP A 71 12.05 -7.33 1.77
C ASP A 71 11.42 -7.19 3.17
N TRP A 72 10.81 -6.04 3.46
CA TRP A 72 10.08 -5.81 4.72
C TRP A 72 8.94 -6.81 4.89
N ASN A 73 8.11 -6.98 3.86
CA ASN A 73 6.96 -7.87 3.84
C ASN A 73 7.36 -9.32 4.12
N GLY A 74 8.41 -9.80 3.45
CA GLY A 74 8.93 -11.16 3.60
C GLY A 74 9.53 -11.42 4.98
N ARG A 75 10.26 -10.44 5.54
CA ARG A 75 10.93 -10.58 6.84
C ARG A 75 10.01 -10.38 8.02
N ILE A 76 9.06 -9.45 7.92
CA ILE A 76 8.26 -8.97 9.06
C ILE A 76 6.78 -9.29 8.85
N THR A 77 6.10 -8.59 7.93
CA THR A 77 4.62 -8.60 7.83
C THR A 77 4.07 -10.01 7.62
N ARG A 78 4.64 -10.81 6.71
CA ARG A 78 4.19 -12.18 6.46
C ARG A 78 4.40 -13.11 7.64
N ARG A 79 5.49 -12.92 8.41
CA ARG A 79 5.77 -13.74 9.60
C ARG A 79 4.79 -13.42 10.72
N VAL A 80 4.53 -12.13 10.97
CA VAL A 80 3.54 -11.69 11.95
C VAL A 80 2.14 -12.18 11.56
N ARG A 81 1.77 -12.08 10.29
CA ARG A 81 0.49 -12.59 9.77
C ARG A 81 0.36 -14.10 9.91
N ALA A 82 1.43 -14.85 9.63
CA ALA A 82 1.45 -16.30 9.84
C ALA A 82 1.28 -16.67 11.32
N LEU A 83 1.92 -15.93 12.23
CA LEU A 83 1.73 -16.08 13.68
C LEU A 83 0.27 -15.82 14.07
N ARG A 84 -0.32 -14.69 13.64
CA ARG A 84 -1.73 -14.38 13.91
C ARG A 84 -2.67 -15.47 13.41
N ARG A 85 -2.45 -15.99 12.20
CA ARG A 85 -3.26 -17.10 11.63
C ARG A 85 -3.17 -18.37 12.47
N ARG A 86 -2.00 -18.68 13.05
CA ARG A 86 -1.83 -19.81 13.98
C ARG A 86 -2.58 -19.55 15.29
N ILE A 87 -2.43 -18.35 15.88
CA ILE A 87 -3.12 -17.98 17.12
C ILE A 87 -4.64 -17.99 16.95
N ARG A 88 -5.17 -17.58 15.79
CA ARG A 88 -6.63 -17.60 15.50
C ARG A 88 -7.25 -18.99 15.65
N ARG A 89 -6.46 -20.07 15.53
CA ARG A 89 -6.92 -21.46 15.71
C ARG A 89 -6.86 -21.93 17.15
N LEU A 90 -6.33 -21.11 18.05
CA LEU A 90 -6.28 -21.36 19.49
C LEU A 90 -7.45 -20.65 20.15
N ASP A 91 -7.95 -21.18 21.26
CA ASP A 91 -8.89 -20.49 22.14
C ASP A 91 -8.16 -19.44 23.01
N TRP A 92 -7.50 -18.49 22.34
CA TRP A 92 -6.70 -17.44 23.00
C TRP A 92 -6.99 -16.05 22.40
N PRO A 93 -8.13 -15.43 22.76
CA PRO A 93 -8.55 -14.15 22.21
C PRO A 93 -7.55 -13.01 22.44
N GLN A 94 -6.90 -12.96 23.61
CA GLN A 94 -5.92 -11.93 23.95
C GLN A 94 -4.68 -12.03 23.07
N GLY A 95 -4.22 -13.26 22.77
CA GLY A 95 -3.11 -13.48 21.84
C GLY A 95 -3.46 -13.06 20.42
N TYR A 96 -4.69 -13.36 19.98
CA TYR A 96 -5.16 -12.91 18.67
C TYR A 96 -5.11 -11.38 18.56
N GLN A 97 -5.67 -10.67 19.54
CA GLN A 97 -5.65 -9.20 19.57
C GLN A 97 -4.23 -8.63 19.66
N ALA A 98 -3.33 -9.25 20.44
CA ALA A 98 -1.93 -8.85 20.51
C ALA A 98 -1.22 -9.00 19.15
N SER A 99 -1.42 -10.13 18.48
CA SER A 99 -0.82 -10.38 17.16
C SER A 99 -1.40 -9.49 16.06
N LEU A 100 -2.69 -9.14 16.14
CA LEU A 100 -3.31 -8.17 15.22
C LEU A 100 -2.71 -6.77 15.41
N ARG A 101 -2.54 -6.32 16.65
CA ARG A 101 -1.86 -5.03 16.92
C ARG A 101 -0.43 -5.02 16.41
N LEU A 102 0.29 -6.13 16.53
CA LEU A 102 1.65 -6.27 15.99
C LEU A 102 1.67 -6.20 14.46
N GLU A 103 0.70 -6.84 13.78
CA GLU A 103 0.58 -6.77 12.32
C GLU A 103 0.34 -5.34 11.86
N LEU A 104 -0.63 -4.64 12.48
CA LEU A 104 -0.91 -3.24 12.18
C LEU A 104 0.29 -2.33 12.47
N ALA A 105 1.06 -2.60 13.53
CA ALA A 105 2.28 -1.86 13.82
C ALA A 105 3.35 -2.08 12.75
N ALA A 106 3.52 -3.31 12.25
CA ALA A 106 4.45 -3.62 11.17
C ALA A 106 4.06 -2.91 9.86
N GLU A 107 2.76 -2.90 9.52
CA GLU A 107 2.24 -2.20 8.34
C GLU A 107 2.44 -0.67 8.45
N ARG A 108 2.28 -0.10 9.65
CA ARG A 108 2.57 1.34 9.89
C ARG A 108 4.03 1.70 9.66
N VAL A 109 4.96 0.84 10.07
CA VAL A 109 6.40 1.06 9.84
C VAL A 109 6.71 1.00 8.34
N GLU A 110 6.14 0.02 7.63
CA GLU A 110 6.27 -0.07 6.18
C GLU A 110 5.73 1.18 5.47
N ALA A 111 4.53 1.60 5.84
CA ALA A 111 3.89 2.80 5.30
C ALA A 111 4.74 4.06 5.53
N ALA A 112 5.31 4.23 6.72
CA ALA A 112 6.20 5.34 7.03
C ALA A 112 7.49 5.28 6.19
N TRP A 113 8.07 4.09 6.00
CA TRP A 113 9.25 3.89 5.16
C TRP A 113 8.96 4.20 3.68
N LEU A 114 7.83 3.74 3.14
CA LEU A 114 7.40 4.01 1.77
C LEU A 114 7.24 5.50 1.52
N VAL A 115 6.57 6.22 2.43
CA VAL A 115 6.40 7.68 2.30
C VAL A 115 7.73 8.40 2.40
N LYS A 116 8.57 8.09 3.39
CA LYS A 116 9.88 8.73 3.55
C LYS A 116 10.76 8.50 2.32
N THR A 117 10.88 7.25 1.88
CA THR A 117 11.69 6.87 0.72
C THR A 117 11.13 7.43 -0.58
N GLY A 118 9.81 7.53 -0.71
CA GLY A 118 9.15 8.17 -1.85
C GLY A 118 9.40 9.67 -1.89
N ALA A 119 9.11 10.38 -0.79
CA ALA A 119 9.27 11.84 -0.69
C ALA A 119 10.72 12.31 -0.86
N ALA A 120 11.72 11.48 -0.53
CA ALA A 120 13.13 11.79 -0.76
C ALA A 120 13.53 11.78 -2.26
N ARG A 121 12.66 11.31 -3.15
CA ARG A 121 12.93 11.19 -4.59
C ARG A 121 12.47 12.43 -5.32
N LYS A 122 13.29 12.85 -6.30
CA LYS A 122 12.89 13.89 -7.25
C LYS A 122 11.79 13.34 -8.18
N PRO A 123 10.63 14.03 -8.29
CA PRO A 123 9.63 13.68 -9.28
C PRO A 123 10.21 13.76 -10.69
N THR A 124 9.77 12.87 -11.58
CA THR A 124 10.21 12.89 -12.98
C THR A 124 9.47 13.94 -13.81
N ASP A 125 8.28 14.35 -13.37
CA ASP A 125 7.36 15.21 -14.10
C ASP A 125 6.32 15.78 -13.10
N PRO A 126 6.00 17.10 -13.15
CA PRO A 126 4.97 17.72 -12.32
C PRO A 126 3.53 17.33 -12.67
N SER A 127 3.28 16.63 -13.79
CA SER A 127 1.93 16.21 -14.17
C SER A 127 1.32 15.24 -13.16
N LYS A 128 -0.02 15.19 -13.11
CA LYS A 128 -0.74 14.15 -12.37
C LYS A 128 -0.29 12.75 -12.83
N PRO A 129 -0.14 11.80 -11.89
CA PRO A 129 0.25 10.44 -12.25
C PRO A 129 -0.94 9.66 -12.81
N ASP A 130 -0.67 8.87 -13.84
CA ASP A 130 -1.59 7.86 -14.34
C ASP A 130 -1.53 6.62 -13.43
N ARG A 131 -2.51 6.51 -12.52
CA ARG A 131 -2.62 5.41 -11.54
C ARG A 131 -2.78 4.06 -12.23
N GLN A 132 -3.59 3.99 -13.29
CA GLN A 132 -3.88 2.75 -14.01
C GLN A 132 -2.63 2.20 -14.69
N ARG A 133 -1.92 3.05 -15.45
CA ARG A 133 -0.65 2.68 -16.08
C ARG A 133 0.42 2.33 -15.05
N ARG A 134 0.48 3.05 -13.92
CA ARG A 134 1.40 2.73 -12.82
C ARG A 134 1.11 1.34 -12.25
N MET A 135 -0.14 1.05 -11.89
CA MET A 135 -0.55 -0.24 -11.33
C MET A 135 -0.25 -1.41 -12.27
N ARG A 136 -0.61 -1.31 -13.55
CA ARG A 136 -0.33 -2.35 -14.55
C ARG A 136 1.17 -2.63 -14.73
N ARG A 137 2.03 -1.63 -14.53
CA ARG A 137 3.49 -1.78 -14.60
C ARG A 137 4.09 -2.43 -13.36
N LEU A 138 3.57 -2.08 -12.18
CA LEU A 138 4.09 -2.59 -10.90
C LEU A 138 3.61 -4.02 -10.61
N PHE A 139 2.43 -4.38 -11.11
CA PHE A 139 1.79 -5.66 -10.88
C PHE A 139 1.37 -6.31 -12.21
N PRO A 140 2.34 -6.71 -13.07
CA PRO A 140 2.04 -7.26 -14.39
C PRO A 140 1.28 -8.60 -14.34
N ASP A 141 1.40 -9.34 -13.23
CA ASP A 141 0.74 -10.64 -13.05
C ASP A 141 -0.73 -10.54 -12.60
N LEU A 142 -1.20 -9.32 -12.30
CA LEU A 142 -2.60 -9.07 -11.95
C LEU A 142 -3.44 -8.85 -13.21
N PRO A 143 -4.65 -9.44 -13.30
CA PRO A 143 -5.55 -9.16 -14.41
C PRO A 143 -5.88 -7.67 -14.49
N ALA A 144 -5.84 -7.10 -15.69
CA ALA A 144 -6.14 -5.68 -15.91
C ALA A 144 -7.54 -5.29 -15.42
N SER A 145 -8.52 -6.19 -15.57
CA SER A 145 -9.88 -5.99 -15.06
C SER A 145 -9.92 -5.83 -13.54
N GLU A 146 -9.12 -6.58 -12.79
CA GLU A 146 -9.09 -6.47 -11.32
C GLU A 146 -8.42 -5.17 -10.87
N ILE A 147 -7.38 -4.73 -11.58
CA ILE A 147 -6.77 -3.40 -11.35
C ILE A 147 -7.81 -2.31 -11.60
N ASP A 148 -8.57 -2.42 -12.69
CA ASP A 148 -9.58 -1.41 -13.06
C ASP A 148 -10.71 -1.39 -12.02
N THR A 149 -11.20 -2.55 -11.57
CA THR A 149 -12.21 -2.63 -10.50
C THR A 149 -11.70 -2.04 -9.18
N LEU A 150 -10.45 -2.32 -8.79
CA LEU A 150 -9.87 -1.70 -7.59
C LEU A 150 -9.85 -0.18 -7.74
N LEU A 151 -9.35 0.35 -8.85
CA LEU A 151 -9.26 1.81 -9.05
C LEU A 151 -10.63 2.49 -9.10
N GLN A 152 -11.65 1.83 -9.65
CA GLN A 152 -13.04 2.31 -9.61
C GLN A 152 -13.57 2.37 -8.18
N ALA A 153 -13.27 1.37 -7.35
CA ALA A 153 -13.68 1.37 -5.94
C ALA A 153 -13.01 2.50 -5.12
N LEU A 154 -11.86 3.02 -5.57
CA LEU A 154 -11.10 4.09 -4.92
C LEU A 154 -11.52 5.51 -5.34
N THR A 155 -12.48 5.64 -6.26
CA THR A 155 -12.94 6.93 -6.81
C THR A 155 -14.15 7.43 -6.03
#